data_AF-A0A7S2QEV8-F1
#
_entry.id   AF-A0A7S2QEV8-F1
#
_cell.length_a   1.000
_cell.length_b   1.000
_cell.length_c   1.000
_cell.angle_alpha   90.00
_cell.angle_beta   90.00
_cell.angle_gamma   90.00
#
_symmetry.space_group_name_H-M   'P 1'
#
loop_
_entity.id
_entity.type
_entity.pdbx_description
1 polymer ?
#
loop_
_entity_poly.entity_id
_entity_poly.type
_entity_poly.pdbx_seq_one_letter_code
_entity_poly.pdbx_strand_id
1 'polypeptide(L)'
;GRRAGAAAEDVGTEDYDAACAAVDRQIRELRLVLEQQEAKDREREWVGHQVMGELDENRLVDGITGEKLVYRRRMEPDMPVGHQQKKAKRLSFVMDVSASMARFNGEDGRLDRMAQAVTMLMESLAGFEHKYDWSIVGHSGNGPEISFVEFGRPPRNRMQRAEVVSALVSASSLAASGDSTVEAIDAAVKRVASEDADDYLVFLVSDANLGGYGITPEMLKRSLTSDAKVTAVAIFIAERDAADMLSSTLPPGRGFVCMDVQKLPNILSEIFA
;
A
#
# COMPACT_ATOMS: atom_id res chain seq x y z
N GLY A 1 9.90 18.52 36.97
CA GLY A 1 8.51 18.38 36.46
C GLY A 1 8.48 18.03 34.99
N ARG A 2 8.63 19.00 34.08
CA ARG A 2 8.40 18.81 32.63
C ARG A 2 9.54 18.19 31.79
N ARG A 3 10.75 18.04 32.34
CA ARG A 3 11.90 17.41 31.63
C ARG A 3 12.06 15.90 31.89
N ALA A 4 11.33 15.33 32.85
CA ALA A 4 11.39 13.90 33.16
C ALA A 4 10.35 13.06 32.39
N GLY A 5 9.33 13.69 31.79
CA GLY A 5 8.32 13.00 30.98
C GLY A 5 8.78 12.71 29.54
N ALA A 6 9.58 13.59 28.94
CA ALA A 6 10.09 13.41 27.57
C ALA A 6 11.19 12.34 27.46
N ALA A 7 11.95 12.11 28.53
CA ALA A 7 13.05 11.13 28.52
C ALA A 7 12.59 9.68 28.71
N ALA A 8 11.34 9.45 29.10
CA ALA A 8 10.78 8.11 29.28
C ALA A 8 10.06 7.59 28.02
N GLU A 9 9.68 8.47 27.08
CA GLU A 9 9.08 8.12 25.79
C GLU A 9 10.12 7.81 24.70
N ASP A 10 11.40 8.04 24.96
CA ASP A 10 12.49 7.90 23.98
C ASP A 10 13.24 6.54 24.11
N VAL A 11 12.91 5.75 25.12
CA VAL A 11 13.58 4.47 25.39
C VAL A 11 13.00 3.40 24.46
N GLY A 12 13.72 3.07 23.39
CA GLY A 12 13.40 1.94 22.51
C GLY A 12 12.88 2.30 21.11
N THR A 13 12.96 3.57 20.71
CA THR A 13 12.54 4.00 19.35
C THR A 13 13.71 4.30 18.40
N GLU A 14 14.96 4.04 18.81
CA GLU A 14 16.14 4.36 18.01
C GLU A 14 16.13 3.67 16.64
N ASP A 15 15.77 2.39 16.59
CA ASP A 15 15.65 1.64 15.34
C ASP A 15 14.54 2.19 14.44
N TYR A 16 13.45 2.65 15.05
CA TYR A 16 12.35 3.29 14.34
C TYR A 16 12.76 4.63 13.75
N ASP A 17 13.52 5.44 14.48
CA ASP A 17 14.04 6.71 13.98
C ASP A 17 15.05 6.53 12.84
N ALA A 18 15.92 5.53 12.98
CA ALA A 18 16.85 5.17 11.92
C ALA A 18 16.08 4.75 10.66
N ALA A 19 15.02 3.95 10.80
CA ALA A 19 14.14 3.58 9.69
C ALA A 19 13.45 4.81 9.08
N CYS A 20 12.86 5.70 9.89
CA CYS A 20 12.26 6.96 9.43
C CYS A 20 13.25 7.81 8.64
N ALA A 21 14.47 8.00 9.17
CA ALA A 21 15.50 8.79 8.51
C ALA A 21 15.93 8.17 7.17
N ALA A 22 15.98 6.84 7.08
CA ALA A 22 16.35 6.13 5.86
C ALA A 22 15.31 6.28 4.73
N VAL A 23 14.02 6.43 5.07
CA VAL A 23 12.91 6.51 4.10
C VAL A 23 12.18 7.85 4.07
N ASP A 24 12.71 8.90 4.70
CA ASP A 24 12.07 10.22 4.79
C ASP A 24 11.72 10.79 3.40
N ARG A 25 12.59 10.63 2.40
CA ARG A 25 12.30 11.04 1.03
C ARG A 25 11.10 10.28 0.46
N GLN A 26 11.07 8.96 0.64
CA GLN A 26 10.04 8.07 0.13
C GLN A 26 8.70 8.31 0.79
N ILE A 27 8.70 8.62 2.09
CA ILE A 27 7.50 9.02 2.83
C ILE A 27 6.86 10.22 2.14
N ARG A 28 7.65 11.28 1.87
CA ARG A 28 7.15 12.49 1.20
C ARG A 28 6.66 12.21 -0.22
N GLU A 29 7.38 11.39 -0.98
CA GLU A 29 6.99 11.01 -2.35
C GLU A 29 5.65 10.27 -2.36
N LEU A 30 5.49 9.26 -1.50
CA LEU A 30 4.23 8.50 -1.42
C LEU A 30 3.09 9.37 -0.90
N ARG A 31 3.34 10.27 0.08
CA ARG A 31 2.33 11.22 0.54
C ARG A 31 1.85 12.14 -0.58
N LEU A 32 2.76 12.65 -1.41
CA LEU A 32 2.39 13.46 -2.57
C LEU A 32 1.49 12.69 -3.54
N VAL A 33 1.76 11.40 -3.77
CA VAL A 33 0.90 10.53 -4.59
C VAL A 33 -0.49 10.40 -3.97
N LEU A 34 -0.59 10.15 -2.66
CA LEU A 34 -1.87 10.05 -1.95
C LEU A 34 -2.66 11.37 -1.97
N GLU A 35 -1.98 12.51 -1.80
CA GLU A 35 -2.57 13.86 -1.90
C GLU A 35 -3.09 14.15 -3.31
N GLN A 36 -2.34 13.76 -4.34
CA GLN A 36 -2.77 13.91 -5.74
C GLN A 36 -3.99 13.05 -6.06
N GLN A 37 -4.06 11.84 -5.54
CA GLN A 37 -5.25 10.99 -5.69
C GLN A 37 -6.47 11.62 -5.01
N GLU A 38 -6.32 12.11 -3.77
CA GLU A 38 -7.41 12.84 -3.09
C GLU A 38 -7.82 14.14 -3.81
N ALA A 39 -6.88 14.84 -4.43
CA ALA A 39 -7.15 16.05 -5.18
C ALA A 39 -7.95 15.76 -6.47
N LYS A 40 -7.58 14.70 -7.22
CA LYS A 40 -8.29 14.28 -8.44
C LYS A 40 -9.75 13.93 -8.15
N ASP A 41 -10.04 13.29 -7.02
CA ASP A 41 -11.42 13.02 -6.58
C ASP A 41 -12.25 14.31 -6.37
N ARG A 42 -11.58 15.45 -6.12
CA ARG A 42 -12.20 16.75 -5.82
C ARG A 42 -12.15 17.74 -6.98
N GLU A 43 -11.52 17.43 -8.11
CA GLU A 43 -11.43 18.36 -9.23
C GLU A 43 -12.79 18.59 -9.88
N ARG A 44 -13.21 19.87 -9.92
CA ARG A 44 -14.44 20.30 -10.58
C ARG A 44 -14.20 20.45 -12.07
N GLU A 45 -15.01 19.77 -12.88
CA GLU A 45 -14.94 19.91 -14.33
C GLU A 45 -15.85 21.03 -14.84
N TRP A 46 -15.48 21.60 -15.99
CA TRP A 46 -16.34 22.50 -16.72
C TRP A 46 -17.36 21.69 -17.51
N VAL A 47 -18.58 21.60 -16.98
CA VAL A 47 -19.69 20.97 -17.69
C VAL A 47 -20.30 22.00 -18.62
N GLY A 48 -20.17 21.78 -19.93
CA GLY A 48 -20.79 22.59 -20.98
C GLY A 48 -22.28 22.29 -21.15
N HIS A 49 -22.90 22.86 -22.20
CA HIS A 49 -24.31 22.64 -22.52
C HIS A 49 -25.28 23.02 -21.39
N GLN A 50 -24.97 24.07 -20.66
CA GLN A 50 -25.81 24.58 -19.59
C GLN A 50 -26.66 25.75 -20.09
N VAL A 51 -27.85 25.87 -19.50
CA VAL A 51 -28.76 27.01 -19.75
C VAL A 51 -28.35 28.30 -19.06
N MET A 52 -27.40 28.21 -18.13
CA MET A 52 -26.93 29.31 -17.28
C MET A 52 -25.51 29.01 -16.81
N GLY A 53 -24.71 30.02 -16.53
CA GLY A 53 -23.33 29.87 -16.08
C GLY A 53 -22.41 30.89 -16.73
N GLU A 54 -21.13 30.56 -16.85
CA GLU A 54 -20.19 31.32 -17.67
C GLU A 54 -20.42 30.97 -19.14
N LEU A 55 -20.29 31.94 -20.07
CA LEU A 55 -20.47 31.66 -21.49
C LEU A 55 -19.35 30.73 -21.99
N ASP A 56 -19.70 29.65 -22.68
CA ASP A 56 -18.72 28.76 -23.29
C ASP A 56 -18.20 29.40 -24.59
N GLU A 57 -16.95 29.82 -24.59
CA GLU A 57 -16.30 30.50 -25.72
C GLU A 57 -16.32 29.64 -27.00
N ASN A 58 -16.35 28.31 -26.86
CA ASN A 58 -16.45 27.41 -28.02
C ASN A 58 -17.86 27.40 -28.65
N ARG A 59 -18.87 27.95 -27.98
CA ARG A 59 -20.28 28.00 -28.43
C ARG A 59 -20.79 29.42 -28.69
N LEU A 60 -19.88 30.38 -28.87
CA LEU A 60 -20.21 31.77 -29.21
C LEU A 60 -21.11 31.87 -30.45
N VAL A 61 -20.84 31.07 -31.48
CA VAL A 61 -21.62 31.06 -32.73
C VAL A 61 -23.05 30.55 -32.49
N ASP A 62 -23.21 29.51 -31.66
CA ASP A 62 -24.51 28.95 -31.28
C ASP A 62 -25.34 29.93 -30.42
N GLY A 63 -24.67 30.76 -29.61
CA GLY A 63 -25.35 31.80 -28.82
C GLY A 63 -25.99 32.86 -29.70
N ILE A 64 -25.37 33.19 -30.83
CA ILE A 64 -25.88 34.17 -31.79
C ILE A 64 -27.09 33.62 -32.57
N THR A 65 -27.18 32.30 -32.76
CA THR A 65 -28.31 31.64 -33.45
C THR A 65 -29.51 31.36 -32.53
N GLY A 66 -29.40 31.69 -31.23
CA GLY A 66 -30.49 31.57 -30.25
C GLY A 66 -30.49 30.25 -29.48
N GLU A 67 -29.42 29.44 -29.58
CA GLU A 67 -29.25 28.22 -28.80
C GLU A 67 -29.12 28.57 -27.30
N LYS A 68 -29.91 27.90 -26.45
CA LYS A 68 -29.96 28.22 -25.02
C LYS A 68 -28.87 27.53 -24.20
N LEU A 69 -28.27 26.47 -24.73
CA LEU A 69 -27.29 25.61 -24.03
C LEU A 69 -25.85 26.07 -24.23
N VAL A 70 -25.59 27.38 -24.18
CA VAL A 70 -24.29 27.97 -24.55
C VAL A 70 -23.41 28.32 -23.35
N TYR A 71 -23.82 27.91 -22.15
CA TYR A 71 -23.09 28.18 -20.93
C TYR A 71 -22.37 26.93 -20.41
N ARG A 72 -21.35 27.17 -19.59
CA ARG A 72 -20.61 26.17 -18.81
C ARG A 72 -20.64 26.53 -17.32
N ARG A 73 -20.60 25.52 -16.46
CA ARG A 73 -20.47 25.70 -15.00
C ARG A 73 -19.39 24.78 -14.46
N ARG A 74 -18.71 25.23 -13.40
CA ARG A 74 -17.95 24.33 -12.54
C ARG A 74 -18.93 23.51 -11.72
N MET A 75 -19.13 22.27 -12.13
CA MET A 75 -19.84 21.29 -11.31
C MET A 75 -18.84 20.28 -10.76
N GLU A 76 -19.19 19.65 -9.64
CA GLU A 76 -18.56 18.39 -9.31
C GLU A 76 -18.83 17.45 -10.49
N PRO A 77 -17.79 16.84 -11.07
CA PRO A 77 -17.96 16.02 -12.26
C PRO A 77 -19.00 14.95 -11.98
N ASP A 78 -19.92 14.76 -12.92
CA ASP A 78 -20.78 13.56 -12.96
C ASP A 78 -19.89 12.42 -13.46
N MET A 79 -18.89 12.09 -12.66
CA MET A 79 -17.93 11.06 -13.00
C MET A 79 -18.68 9.72 -13.09
N PRO A 80 -18.42 8.89 -14.12
CA PRO A 80 -18.98 7.56 -14.19
C PRO A 80 -18.82 6.83 -12.85
N VAL A 81 -19.83 6.07 -12.45
CA VAL A 81 -19.84 5.27 -11.22
C VAL A 81 -18.55 4.46 -11.13
N GLY A 82 -17.59 4.90 -10.31
CA GLY A 82 -16.25 4.30 -10.19
C GLY A 82 -15.07 5.28 -10.06
N HIS A 83 -15.21 6.56 -10.45
CA HIS A 83 -14.07 7.50 -10.40
C HIS A 83 -14.12 8.55 -9.27
N GLN A 84 -15.20 8.61 -8.49
CA GLN A 84 -15.19 9.30 -7.20
C GLN A 84 -15.15 8.27 -6.10
N GLN A 85 -14.12 8.34 -5.28
CA GLN A 85 -14.04 7.50 -4.09
C GLN A 85 -15.12 7.91 -3.07
N LYS A 86 -16.11 7.04 -2.87
CA LYS A 86 -17.21 7.15 -1.89
C LYS A 86 -16.88 6.47 -0.56
N LYS A 87 -16.13 5.37 -0.58
CA LYS A 87 -15.73 4.58 0.59
C LYS A 87 -14.22 4.44 0.65
N ALA A 88 -13.68 4.30 1.86
CA ALA A 88 -12.26 4.03 2.04
C ALA A 88 -11.86 2.77 1.26
N LYS A 89 -10.77 2.83 0.48
CA LYS A 89 -10.18 1.65 -0.16
C LYS A 89 -9.57 0.76 0.91
N ARG A 90 -9.66 -0.56 0.75
CA ARG A 90 -9.10 -1.50 1.72
C ARG A 90 -7.76 -2.05 1.25
N LEU A 91 -6.72 -1.88 2.07
CA LEU A 91 -5.34 -2.29 1.77
C LEU A 91 -4.86 -3.34 2.77
N SER A 92 -4.42 -4.52 2.31
CA SER A 92 -3.77 -5.51 3.17
C SER A 92 -2.31 -5.67 2.78
N PHE A 93 -1.40 -5.27 3.66
CA PHE A 93 0.03 -5.51 3.48
C PHE A 93 0.42 -6.81 4.18
N VAL A 94 0.88 -7.78 3.39
CA VAL A 94 1.30 -9.11 3.82
C VAL A 94 2.82 -9.15 3.80
N MET A 95 3.43 -9.18 4.98
CA MET A 95 4.88 -9.09 5.17
C MET A 95 5.48 -10.48 5.40
N ASP A 96 6.52 -10.81 4.64
CA ASP A 96 7.34 -11.98 4.92
C ASP A 96 8.15 -11.74 6.20
N VAL A 97 7.77 -12.41 7.28
CA VAL A 97 8.47 -12.38 8.57
C VAL A 97 9.10 -13.75 8.85
N SER A 98 9.57 -14.43 7.83
CA SER A 98 10.25 -15.72 7.96
C SER A 98 11.67 -15.57 8.54
N ALA A 99 12.26 -16.70 8.96
CA ALA A 99 13.60 -16.73 9.52
C ALA A 99 14.69 -16.29 8.52
N SER A 100 14.45 -16.43 7.20
CA SER A 100 15.42 -15.99 6.18
C SER A 100 15.60 -14.47 6.17
N MET A 101 14.57 -13.71 6.56
CA MET A 101 14.64 -12.26 6.69
C MET A 101 15.66 -11.83 7.75
N ALA A 102 15.71 -12.54 8.89
CA ALA A 102 16.61 -12.20 9.99
C ALA A 102 18.01 -12.83 9.84
N ARG A 103 18.11 -14.07 9.36
CA ARG A 103 19.33 -14.90 9.42
C ARG A 103 20.54 -14.32 8.68
N PHE A 104 20.33 -13.54 7.62
CA PHE A 104 21.39 -12.93 6.81
C PHE A 104 21.26 -11.41 6.73
N ASN A 105 20.49 -10.78 7.62
CA ASN A 105 20.24 -9.36 7.57
C ASN A 105 21.53 -8.51 7.64
N GLY A 106 22.54 -8.98 8.38
CA GLY A 106 23.84 -8.28 8.45
C GLY A 106 24.64 -8.28 7.13
N GLU A 107 24.29 -9.14 6.17
CA GLU A 107 24.95 -9.21 4.86
C GLU A 107 24.11 -8.54 3.77
N ASP A 108 22.79 -8.76 3.78
CA ASP A 108 21.91 -8.33 2.70
C ASP A 108 20.89 -7.27 3.09
N GLY A 109 20.70 -6.94 4.37
CA GLY A 109 19.80 -5.89 4.87
C GLY A 109 18.30 -6.15 4.64
N ARG A 110 17.86 -7.40 4.47
CA ARG A 110 16.44 -7.76 4.20
C ARG A 110 15.47 -7.27 5.27
N LEU A 111 15.74 -7.58 6.54
CA LEU A 111 14.89 -7.20 7.67
C LEU A 111 14.87 -5.68 7.83
N ASP A 112 16.00 -5.01 7.62
CA ASP A 112 16.09 -3.55 7.68
C ASP A 112 15.24 -2.90 6.58
N ARG A 113 15.31 -3.42 5.34
CA ARG A 113 14.47 -2.96 4.23
C ARG A 113 12.99 -3.17 4.49
N MET A 114 12.61 -4.29 5.10
CA MET A 114 11.22 -4.53 5.49
C MET A 114 10.77 -3.56 6.58
N ALA A 115 11.57 -3.34 7.62
CA ALA A 115 11.28 -2.35 8.67
C ALA A 115 11.14 -0.93 8.10
N GLN A 116 11.99 -0.56 7.16
CA GLN A 116 11.93 0.68 6.39
C GLN A 116 10.65 0.79 5.55
N ALA A 117 10.26 -0.28 4.83
CA ALA A 117 9.04 -0.32 4.04
C ALA A 117 7.78 -0.16 4.92
N VAL A 118 7.71 -0.87 6.04
CA VAL A 118 6.62 -0.77 7.02
C VAL A 118 6.54 0.64 7.61
N THR A 119 7.70 1.21 7.98
CA THR A 119 7.80 2.58 8.49
C THR A 119 7.28 3.59 7.48
N MET A 120 7.72 3.46 6.21
CA MET A 120 7.27 4.30 5.11
C MET A 120 5.75 4.21 4.94
N LEU A 121 5.17 3.02 4.93
CA LEU A 121 3.72 2.82 4.78
C LEU A 121 2.93 3.49 5.91
N MET A 122 3.33 3.27 7.17
CA MET A 122 2.62 3.84 8.32
C MET A 122 2.71 5.37 8.36
N GLU A 123 3.87 5.95 8.05
CA GLU A 123 4.07 7.40 8.03
C GLU A 123 3.39 8.06 6.82
N SER A 124 3.33 7.38 5.66
CA SER A 124 2.65 7.91 4.48
C SER A 124 1.13 7.85 4.59
N LEU A 125 0.56 6.78 5.18
CA LEU A 125 -0.89 6.61 5.32
C LEU A 125 -1.50 7.40 6.49
N ALA A 126 -0.67 7.86 7.43
CA ALA A 126 -1.14 8.66 8.57
C ALA A 126 -1.85 9.95 8.09
N GLY A 127 -3.09 10.13 8.53
CA GLY A 127 -3.94 11.26 8.15
C GLY A 127 -4.79 11.02 6.88
N PHE A 128 -4.71 9.84 6.27
CA PHE A 128 -5.56 9.43 5.13
C PHE A 128 -6.57 8.34 5.50
N GLU A 129 -6.91 8.18 6.77
CA GLU A 129 -7.81 7.12 7.27
C GLU A 129 -9.25 7.27 6.72
N HIS A 130 -9.64 8.45 6.24
CA HIS A 130 -10.91 8.67 5.54
C HIS A 130 -10.92 8.12 4.11
N LYS A 131 -9.75 7.84 3.55
CA LYS A 131 -9.56 7.32 2.18
C LYS A 131 -9.03 5.90 2.16
N TYR A 132 -8.32 5.47 3.19
CA TYR A 132 -7.72 4.14 3.23
C TYR A 132 -7.96 3.48 4.58
N ASP A 133 -8.56 2.30 4.55
CA ASP A 133 -8.61 1.37 5.66
C ASP A 133 -7.57 0.27 5.40
N TRP A 134 -6.60 0.10 6.30
CA TRP A 134 -5.44 -0.74 6.00
C TRP A 134 -5.03 -1.64 7.17
N SER A 135 -4.33 -2.72 6.83
CA SER A 135 -3.82 -3.71 7.77
C SER A 135 -2.40 -4.14 7.42
N ILE A 136 -1.66 -4.59 8.43
CA ILE A 136 -0.34 -5.22 8.27
C ILE A 136 -0.40 -6.56 8.98
N VAL A 137 -0.13 -7.61 8.22
CA VAL A 137 -0.06 -8.99 8.70
C VAL A 137 1.25 -9.62 8.26
N GLY A 138 1.84 -10.48 9.09
CA GLY A 138 3.01 -11.27 8.76
C GLY A 138 2.67 -12.72 8.43
N HIS A 139 3.51 -13.35 7.61
CA HIS A 139 3.56 -14.81 7.46
C HIS A 139 4.96 -15.36 7.73
N SER A 140 5.03 -16.59 8.22
CA SER A 140 6.28 -17.31 8.46
C SER A 140 6.01 -18.81 8.65
N GLY A 141 7.03 -19.60 8.97
CA GLY A 141 6.83 -20.98 9.43
C GLY A 141 5.94 -21.13 10.67
N ASN A 142 5.68 -20.05 11.43
CA ASN A 142 4.75 -20.08 12.57
C ASN A 142 3.28 -19.99 12.14
N GLY A 143 2.98 -19.57 10.91
CA GLY A 143 1.63 -19.48 10.38
C GLY A 143 1.40 -18.31 9.41
N PRO A 144 0.23 -18.29 8.75
CA PRO A 144 -0.09 -17.36 7.66
C PRO A 144 -0.57 -15.97 8.10
N GLU A 145 -0.96 -15.80 9.37
CA GLU A 145 -1.53 -14.53 9.85
C GLU A 145 -1.01 -14.16 11.24
N ILE A 146 0.07 -13.37 11.26
CA ILE A 146 0.58 -12.69 12.45
C ILE A 146 0.13 -11.23 12.37
N SER A 147 -0.88 -10.84 13.15
CA SER A 147 -1.43 -9.47 13.07
C SER A 147 -0.51 -8.44 13.72
N PHE A 148 -0.17 -7.38 12.99
CA PHE A 148 0.58 -6.23 13.50
C PHE A 148 -0.27 -4.95 13.51
N VAL A 149 -1.08 -4.75 12.47
CA VAL A 149 -2.06 -3.66 12.39
C VAL A 149 -3.37 -4.22 11.86
N GLU A 150 -4.45 -3.98 12.59
CA GLU A 150 -5.80 -4.38 12.19
C GLU A 150 -6.50 -3.25 11.42
N PHE A 151 -7.39 -3.63 10.49
CA PHE A 151 -8.31 -2.69 9.85
C PHE A 151 -9.07 -1.85 10.89
N GLY A 152 -9.25 -0.56 10.62
CA GLY A 152 -9.87 0.42 11.51
C GLY A 152 -9.05 0.76 12.76
N ARG A 153 -7.85 0.19 12.94
CA ARG A 153 -6.99 0.40 14.12
C ARG A 153 -5.54 0.77 13.75
N PRO A 154 -5.33 1.82 12.92
CA PRO A 154 -3.98 2.26 12.60
C PRO A 154 -3.25 2.82 13.84
N PRO A 155 -1.91 2.65 13.93
CA PRO A 155 -1.11 3.19 15.03
C PRO A 155 -1.12 4.72 15.02
N ARG A 156 -1.62 5.31 16.12
CA ARG A 156 -1.99 6.73 16.20
C ARG A 156 -0.83 7.65 16.54
N ASN A 157 0.23 7.11 17.11
CA ASN A 157 1.38 7.88 17.57
C ASN A 157 2.68 7.15 17.26
N ARG A 158 3.79 7.87 17.42
CA ARG A 158 5.14 7.37 17.13
C ARG A 158 5.47 6.11 17.94
N MET A 159 5.09 6.06 19.21
CA MET A 159 5.32 4.89 20.07
C MET A 159 4.66 3.63 19.50
N GLN A 160 3.38 3.71 19.12
CA GLN A 160 2.65 2.57 18.53
C GLN A 160 3.25 2.14 17.19
N ARG A 161 3.76 3.07 16.39
CA ARG A 161 4.45 2.74 15.13
C ARG A 161 5.79 2.05 15.38
N ALA A 162 6.55 2.51 16.36
CA ALA A 162 7.79 1.85 16.78
C ALA A 162 7.52 0.43 17.32
N GLU A 163 6.45 0.25 18.11
CA GLU A 163 6.01 -1.07 18.59
C GLU A 163 5.67 -2.04 17.45
N VAL A 164 4.99 -1.57 16.40
CA VAL A 164 4.71 -2.37 15.20
C VAL A 164 5.99 -2.84 14.52
N VAL A 165 6.95 -1.95 14.30
CA VAL A 165 8.26 -2.31 13.70
C VAL A 165 9.02 -3.29 14.58
N SER A 166 9.08 -3.03 15.89
CA SER A 166 9.76 -3.90 16.85
C SER A 166 9.13 -5.29 16.92
N ALA A 167 7.79 -5.38 16.92
CA ALA A 167 7.06 -6.64 16.89
C ALA A 167 7.35 -7.44 15.62
N LEU A 168 7.42 -6.76 14.48
CA LEU A 168 7.70 -7.37 13.18
C LEU A 168 9.14 -7.90 13.10
N VAL A 169 10.13 -7.13 13.56
CA VAL A 169 11.53 -7.56 13.70
C VAL A 169 11.68 -8.76 14.63
N SER A 170 10.96 -8.72 15.76
CA SER A 170 10.94 -9.82 16.74
C SER A 170 10.31 -11.08 16.16
N ALA A 171 9.22 -10.96 15.40
CA ALA A 171 8.55 -12.08 14.75
C ALA A 171 9.49 -12.78 13.75
N SER A 172 10.23 -12.03 12.92
CA SER A 172 11.23 -12.59 12.01
C SER A 172 12.36 -13.30 12.73
N SER A 173 12.84 -12.74 13.83
CA SER A 173 13.95 -13.30 14.61
C SER A 173 13.59 -14.61 15.34
N LEU A 174 12.31 -14.78 15.68
CA LEU A 174 11.77 -15.94 16.39
C LEU A 174 11.03 -16.93 15.49
N ALA A 175 10.98 -16.68 14.18
CA ALA A 175 10.24 -17.49 13.22
C ALA A 175 10.80 -18.92 13.14
N ALA A 176 9.91 -19.91 13.16
CA ALA A 176 10.27 -21.27 12.79
C ALA A 176 10.60 -21.34 11.29
N SER A 177 11.38 -22.36 10.92
CA SER A 177 11.60 -22.70 9.51
C SER A 177 10.28 -23.13 8.86
N GLY A 178 10.08 -22.71 7.62
CA GLY A 178 8.88 -22.99 6.84
C GLY A 178 8.32 -21.73 6.23
N ASP A 179 7.32 -21.90 5.39
CA ASP A 179 6.63 -20.80 4.76
C ASP A 179 5.12 -21.08 4.63
N SER A 180 4.35 -20.00 4.62
CA SER A 180 2.90 -20.02 4.50
C SER A 180 2.42 -18.86 3.61
N THR A 181 3.22 -18.48 2.61
CA THR A 181 2.96 -17.33 1.73
C THR A 181 1.62 -17.48 1.02
N VAL A 182 1.34 -18.67 0.47
CA VAL A 182 0.12 -18.94 -0.31
C VAL A 182 -1.12 -18.82 0.59
N GLU A 183 -1.08 -19.45 1.76
CA GLU A 183 -2.15 -19.36 2.76
C GLU A 183 -2.36 -17.93 3.25
N ALA A 184 -1.27 -17.15 3.40
CA ALA A 184 -1.33 -15.75 3.80
C ALA A 184 -1.98 -14.85 2.74
N ILE A 185 -1.67 -15.05 1.45
CA ILE A 185 -2.32 -14.34 0.35
C ILE A 185 -3.82 -14.67 0.33
N ASP A 186 -4.17 -15.96 0.37
CA ASP A 186 -5.57 -16.40 0.34
C ASP A 186 -6.37 -15.85 1.54
N ALA A 187 -5.77 -15.81 2.73
CA ALA A 187 -6.37 -15.21 3.91
C ALA A 187 -6.52 -13.69 3.77
N ALA A 188 -5.50 -13.00 3.25
CA ALA A 188 -5.53 -11.56 3.00
C ALA A 188 -6.59 -11.16 1.96
N VAL A 189 -6.73 -11.91 0.87
CA VAL A 189 -7.76 -11.68 -0.15
C VAL A 189 -9.16 -11.80 0.46
N LYS A 190 -9.42 -12.85 1.25
CA LYS A 190 -10.71 -13.01 1.93
C LYS A 190 -10.98 -11.91 2.94
N ARG A 191 -9.96 -11.54 3.72
CA ARG A 191 -10.08 -10.54 4.79
C ARG A 191 -10.30 -9.14 4.23
N VAL A 192 -9.56 -8.73 3.20
CA VAL A 192 -9.72 -7.40 2.60
C VAL A 192 -11.13 -7.24 2.00
N ALA A 193 -11.66 -8.29 1.36
CA ALA A 193 -12.98 -8.31 0.74
C ALA A 193 -14.16 -8.53 1.72
N SER A 194 -13.90 -8.61 3.03
CA SER A 194 -14.92 -8.96 4.03
C SER A 194 -15.91 -7.83 4.36
N GLU A 195 -15.55 -6.58 4.06
CA GLU A 195 -16.37 -5.39 4.29
C GLU A 195 -16.41 -4.55 3.03
N ASP A 196 -17.47 -3.78 2.84
CA ASP A 196 -17.72 -3.05 1.61
C ASP A 196 -16.82 -1.81 1.47
N ALA A 197 -16.08 -1.74 0.37
CA ALA A 197 -15.12 -0.70 0.01
C ALA A 197 -15.13 -0.46 -1.50
N ASP A 198 -14.60 0.68 -1.92
CA ASP A 198 -14.55 1.02 -3.35
C ASP A 198 -13.54 0.15 -4.11
N ASP A 199 -12.38 -0.13 -3.48
CA ASP A 199 -11.33 -0.99 -4.03
C ASP A 199 -10.74 -1.88 -2.93
N TYR A 200 -10.20 -3.03 -3.36
CA TYR A 200 -9.55 -4.01 -2.50
C TYR A 200 -8.17 -4.35 -3.03
N LEU A 201 -7.13 -4.08 -2.24
CA LEU A 201 -5.75 -4.31 -2.63
C LEU A 201 -5.01 -5.16 -1.60
N VAL A 202 -4.21 -6.11 -2.10
CA VAL A 202 -3.33 -6.96 -1.28
C VAL A 202 -1.91 -6.82 -1.82
N PHE A 203 -0.97 -6.52 -0.94
CA PHE A 203 0.45 -6.37 -1.27
C PHE A 203 1.25 -7.41 -0.51
N LEU A 204 1.75 -8.44 -1.18
CA LEU A 204 2.76 -9.33 -0.63
C LEU A 204 4.12 -8.64 -0.74
N VAL A 205 4.89 -8.59 0.36
CA VAL A 205 6.28 -8.14 0.38
C VAL A 205 7.16 -9.30 0.87
N SER A 206 7.98 -9.86 -0.01
CA SER A 206 8.78 -11.07 0.28
C SER A 206 10.22 -10.98 -0.26
N ASP A 207 11.13 -11.77 0.31
CA ASP A 207 12.50 -11.90 -0.16
C ASP A 207 12.64 -12.69 -1.48
N ALA A 208 11.54 -13.27 -1.99
CA ALA A 208 11.46 -14.11 -3.18
C ALA A 208 12.02 -15.53 -3.03
N ASN A 209 12.41 -15.95 -1.82
CA ASN A 209 12.93 -17.29 -1.55
C ASN A 209 11.79 -18.33 -1.41
N LEU A 210 10.87 -18.36 -2.38
CA LEU A 210 9.66 -19.18 -2.34
C LEU A 210 9.92 -20.61 -2.85
N GLY A 211 10.87 -20.77 -3.78
CA GLY A 211 11.26 -22.07 -4.32
C GLY A 211 11.86 -23.01 -3.26
N GLY A 212 12.58 -22.44 -2.27
CA GLY A 212 13.14 -23.20 -1.14
C GLY A 212 12.09 -23.90 -0.27
N TYR A 213 10.84 -23.44 -0.32
CA TYR A 213 9.70 -24.00 0.41
C TYR A 213 8.73 -24.77 -0.48
N GLY A 214 9.08 -25.00 -1.75
CA GLY A 214 8.24 -25.73 -2.70
C GLY A 214 7.06 -24.93 -3.26
N ILE A 215 7.07 -23.60 -3.11
CA ILE A 215 6.04 -22.74 -3.68
C ILE A 215 6.38 -22.45 -5.14
N THR A 216 5.48 -22.87 -6.03
CA THR A 216 5.65 -22.65 -7.47
C THR A 216 5.02 -21.32 -7.90
N PRO A 217 5.46 -20.74 -9.04
CA PRO A 217 4.83 -19.55 -9.61
C PRO A 217 3.33 -19.73 -9.87
N GLU A 218 2.87 -20.94 -10.22
CA GLU A 218 1.46 -21.25 -10.46
C GLU A 218 0.63 -21.17 -9.17
N MET A 219 1.20 -21.58 -8.03
CA MET A 219 0.53 -21.46 -6.72
C MET A 219 0.34 -20.00 -6.34
N LEU A 220 1.36 -19.16 -6.54
CA LEU A 220 1.27 -17.71 -6.33
C LEU A 220 0.28 -17.07 -7.27
N LYS A 221 0.35 -17.38 -8.57
CA LYS A 221 -0.59 -16.88 -9.57
C LYS A 221 -2.03 -17.17 -9.17
N ARG A 222 -2.32 -18.42 -8.78
CA ARG A 222 -3.66 -18.83 -8.34
C ARG A 222 -4.14 -18.01 -7.14
N SER A 223 -3.27 -17.79 -6.16
CA SER A 223 -3.62 -17.09 -4.92
C SER A 223 -3.82 -15.59 -5.17
N LEU A 224 -2.93 -14.97 -5.96
CA LEU A 224 -3.02 -13.55 -6.35
C LEU A 224 -4.25 -13.25 -7.24
N THR A 225 -4.76 -14.25 -7.98
CA THR A 225 -5.96 -14.10 -8.82
C THR A 225 -7.16 -14.87 -8.28
N SER A 226 -7.20 -15.15 -6.97
CA SER A 226 -8.25 -15.98 -6.36
C SER A 226 -9.61 -15.28 -6.30
N ASP A 227 -9.62 -13.94 -6.25
CA ASP A 227 -10.83 -13.11 -6.33
C ASP A 227 -10.65 -12.02 -7.39
N ALA A 228 -11.63 -11.91 -8.30
CA ALA A 228 -11.63 -10.92 -9.38
C ALA A 228 -11.83 -9.48 -8.89
N LYS A 229 -12.39 -9.28 -7.70
CA LYS A 229 -12.58 -7.96 -7.08
C LYS A 229 -11.32 -7.44 -6.40
N VAL A 230 -10.33 -8.30 -6.17
CA VAL A 230 -9.13 -7.97 -5.39
C VAL A 230 -7.91 -7.85 -6.29
N THR A 231 -7.26 -6.70 -6.23
CA THR A 231 -5.96 -6.47 -6.86
C THR A 231 -4.87 -6.90 -5.88
N ALA A 232 -4.47 -8.17 -5.97
CA ALA A 232 -3.35 -8.72 -5.21
C ALA A 232 -2.08 -8.73 -6.04
N VAL A 233 -0.96 -8.24 -5.48
CA VAL A 233 0.34 -8.13 -6.15
C VAL A 233 1.46 -8.61 -5.22
N ALA A 234 2.54 -9.09 -5.81
CA ALA A 234 3.76 -9.48 -5.10
C ALA A 234 4.90 -8.51 -5.39
N ILE A 235 5.58 -8.06 -4.33
CA ILE A 235 6.71 -7.14 -4.35
C ILE A 235 7.90 -7.86 -3.74
N PHE A 236 8.92 -8.11 -4.55
CA PHE A 236 10.10 -8.88 -4.17
C PHE A 236 11.28 -7.96 -3.81
N ILE A 237 11.79 -8.03 -2.58
CA ILE A 237 12.72 -7.02 -2.02
C ILE A 237 14.17 -7.47 -1.81
N ALA A 238 14.56 -8.66 -2.25
CA ALA A 238 15.88 -9.20 -1.94
C ALA A 238 16.57 -10.00 -3.04
N GLU A 239 15.98 -11.08 -3.54
CA GLU A 239 16.71 -11.98 -4.44
C GLU A 239 16.39 -11.68 -5.91
N ARG A 240 17.26 -10.92 -6.60
CA ARG A 240 17.00 -10.41 -7.96
C ARG A 240 16.67 -11.49 -8.98
N ASP A 241 17.50 -12.53 -9.07
CA ASP A 241 17.35 -13.55 -10.10
C ASP A 241 16.07 -14.37 -9.91
N ALA A 242 15.75 -14.71 -8.64
CA ALA A 242 14.49 -15.35 -8.27
C ALA A 242 13.30 -14.42 -8.53
N ALA A 243 13.43 -13.13 -8.17
CA ALA A 243 12.40 -12.12 -8.36
C ALA A 243 12.09 -11.86 -9.84
N ASP A 244 13.10 -11.79 -10.72
CA ASP A 244 12.93 -11.59 -12.16
C ASP A 244 12.23 -12.81 -12.80
N MET A 245 12.60 -14.03 -12.38
CA MET A 245 11.95 -15.27 -12.83
C MET A 245 10.48 -15.35 -12.36
N LEU A 246 10.22 -15.05 -11.09
CA LEU A 246 8.87 -15.05 -10.54
C LEU A 246 8.01 -13.94 -11.19
N SER A 247 8.55 -12.73 -11.30
CA SER A 247 7.85 -11.59 -11.90
C SER A 247 7.51 -11.81 -13.38
N SER A 248 8.36 -12.50 -14.14
CA SER A 248 8.08 -12.82 -15.55
C SER A 248 7.05 -13.94 -15.74
N THR A 249 6.83 -14.76 -14.71
CA THR A 249 5.85 -15.86 -14.74
C THR A 249 4.48 -15.45 -14.20
N LEU A 250 4.44 -14.43 -13.34
CA LEU A 250 3.20 -13.85 -12.83
C LEU A 250 2.45 -13.07 -13.92
N PRO A 251 1.10 -12.93 -13.81
CA PRO A 251 0.35 -12.11 -14.75
C PRO A 251 0.87 -10.66 -14.78
N PRO A 252 0.76 -9.96 -15.93
CA PRO A 252 1.15 -8.54 -16.02
C PRO A 252 0.52 -7.70 -14.91
N GLY A 253 1.33 -6.85 -14.26
CA GLY A 253 0.90 -5.99 -13.15
C GLY A 253 0.71 -6.70 -11.80
N ARG A 254 1.10 -7.98 -11.68
CA ARG A 254 0.94 -8.76 -10.43
C ARG A 254 2.27 -9.10 -9.73
N GLY A 255 3.41 -8.86 -10.37
CA GLY A 255 4.74 -9.08 -9.81
C GLY A 255 5.64 -7.88 -10.04
N PHE A 256 6.34 -7.45 -8.99
CA PHE A 256 7.24 -6.29 -9.01
C PHE A 256 8.54 -6.64 -8.32
N VAL A 257 9.66 -6.23 -8.92
CA VAL A 257 11.01 -6.41 -8.34
C VAL A 257 11.47 -5.10 -7.73
N CYS A 258 11.62 -5.07 -6.41
CA CYS A 258 11.94 -3.88 -5.60
C CYS A 258 13.19 -4.10 -4.76
N MET A 259 14.34 -4.23 -5.42
CA MET A 259 15.65 -4.41 -4.76
C MET A 259 16.09 -3.19 -3.92
N ASP A 260 15.43 -2.06 -4.13
CA ASP A 260 15.70 -0.80 -3.47
C ASP A 260 14.37 -0.24 -2.96
N VAL A 261 14.21 -0.14 -1.64
CA VAL A 261 13.01 0.38 -0.97
C VAL A 261 12.68 1.78 -1.48
N GLN A 262 13.67 2.52 -2.00
CA GLN A 262 13.45 3.82 -2.62
C GLN A 262 12.53 3.79 -3.84
N LYS A 263 12.32 2.62 -4.46
CA LYS A 263 11.41 2.44 -5.61
C LYS A 263 9.99 2.03 -5.19
N LEU A 264 9.78 1.68 -3.93
CA LEU A 264 8.48 1.23 -3.44
C LEU A 264 7.37 2.28 -3.62
N PRO A 265 7.60 3.60 -3.42
CA PRO A 265 6.60 4.62 -3.73
C PRO A 265 6.13 4.60 -5.18
N ASN A 266 7.04 4.36 -6.14
CA ASN A 266 6.69 4.33 -7.56
C ASN A 266 5.83 3.10 -7.89
N ILE A 267 6.17 1.93 -7.33
CA ILE A 267 5.37 0.71 -7.49
C ILE A 267 3.96 0.92 -6.91
N LEU A 268 3.86 1.46 -5.70
CA LEU A 268 2.56 1.75 -5.08
C LEU A 268 1.77 2.80 -5.87
N SER A 269 2.44 3.82 -6.43
CA SER A 269 1.81 4.81 -7.30
C SER A 269 1.26 4.21 -8.58
N GLU A 270 1.95 3.24 -9.18
CA GLU A 270 1.47 2.53 -10.37
C GLU A 270 0.23 1.68 -10.05
N ILE A 271 0.18 1.09 -8.85
CA ILE A 271 -0.94 0.26 -8.40
C ILE A 271 -2.15 1.09 -7.96
N PHE A 272 -1.92 2.32 -7.45
CA PHE A 272 -2.98 3.24 -7.07
C PHE A 272 -3.54 4.08 -8.23
N ALA A 273 -2.88 4.08 -9.39
CA ALA A 273 -3.33 4.79 -10.59
C ALA A 273 -4.53 4.11 -11.25
#